data_AF-W2I360-F1
#
_entry.id   AF-W2I360-F1
#
_cell.length_a   1.000
_cell.length_b   1.000
_cell.length_c   1.000
_cell.angle_alpha   90.00
_cell.angle_beta   90.00
_cell.angle_gamma   90.00
#
_symmetry.space_group_name_H-M   'P 1'
#
loop_
_entity.id
_entity.type
_entity.pdbx_description
1 polymer ?
#
loop_
_entity_poly.entity_id
_entity_poly.type
_entity_poly.pdbx_seq_one_letter_code
_entity_poly.pdbx_strand_id
1 'polypeptide(L)'
;TQMDNWFLAQAFKLSAVQHANYDDKMNHVANVVSEYACGLIETQYDFAMKRAAYSYNEDLSGLFVVNNNTDEEDFLDEPAAEYSVARETWSCSCKFMITHLLPCRHVCYLRKKLKMNPIIPTHVLNTRWLLSTLRAPCDLPITEALSFDVADVITRPIAPRDANRKYREAREVTSTLCSTICKFGMAEYRTAKRVLELL
;
A
#
# COMPACT_ATOMS: atom_id res chain seq x y z
N THR A 1 -4.20 27.35 9.56
CA THR A 1 -5.54 27.98 9.52
C THR A 1 -6.54 26.99 8.95
N GLN A 2 -7.81 27.01 9.36
CA GLN A 2 -8.85 26.03 8.95
C GLN A 2 -9.00 25.87 7.42
N MET A 3 -8.54 26.87 6.67
CA MET A 3 -8.47 26.94 5.22
C MET A 3 -7.40 26.03 4.59
N ASP A 4 -6.28 25.76 5.29
CA ASP A 4 -5.16 24.96 4.75
C ASP A 4 -5.51 23.47 4.74
N ASN A 5 -6.20 23.00 5.78
CA ASN A 5 -6.73 21.64 5.83
C ASN A 5 -7.84 21.41 4.80
N TRP A 6 -8.66 22.43 4.52
CA TRP A 6 -9.67 22.38 3.45
C TRP A 6 -9.01 22.23 2.08
N PHE A 7 -7.95 23.00 1.81
CA PHE A 7 -7.27 22.96 0.52
C PHE A 7 -6.52 21.64 0.31
N LEU A 8 -5.84 21.13 1.34
CA LEU A 8 -5.21 19.80 1.30
C LEU A 8 -6.26 18.70 1.13
N ALA A 9 -7.37 18.75 1.87
CA ALA A 9 -8.48 17.82 1.67
C ALA A 9 -9.04 17.88 0.24
N GLN A 10 -9.09 19.08 -0.37
CA GLN A 10 -9.55 19.26 -1.74
C GLN A 10 -8.52 18.85 -2.80
N ALA A 11 -7.23 19.01 -2.53
CA ALA A 11 -6.15 18.54 -3.39
C ALA A 11 -6.05 17.00 -3.36
N PHE A 12 -6.29 16.37 -2.20
CA PHE A 12 -6.41 14.90 -2.09
C PHE A 12 -7.71 14.37 -2.70
N LYS A 13 -8.74 15.22 -2.83
CA LYS A 13 -9.97 14.91 -3.57
C LYS A 13 -9.79 14.85 -5.09
N LEU A 14 -8.67 15.35 -5.64
CA LEU A 14 -8.43 15.39 -7.10
C LEU A 14 -8.02 14.03 -7.70
N SER A 15 -7.67 13.03 -6.89
CA SER A 15 -7.54 11.64 -7.34
C SER A 15 -8.36 10.73 -6.45
N ALA A 16 -9.68 10.88 -6.48
CA ALA A 16 -10.57 9.87 -5.93
C ALA A 16 -10.40 8.60 -6.76
N VAL A 17 -9.72 7.60 -6.22
CA VAL A 17 -9.58 6.30 -6.88
C VAL A 17 -10.93 5.59 -6.73
N GLN A 18 -11.71 5.60 -7.81
CA GLN A 18 -12.95 4.84 -7.91
C GLN A 18 -12.65 3.55 -8.66
N HIS A 19 -12.67 2.43 -7.93
CA HIS A 19 -12.63 1.12 -8.56
C HIS A 19 -14.06 0.68 -8.86
N ALA A 20 -14.35 0.37 -10.12
CA ALA A 20 -15.70 -0.02 -10.57
C ALA A 20 -16.27 -1.24 -9.82
N ASN A 21 -15.41 -2.07 -9.25
CA ASN A 21 -15.78 -3.30 -8.55
C ASN A 21 -15.89 -3.12 -7.02
N TYR A 22 -15.50 -1.96 -6.48
CA TYR A 22 -15.48 -1.72 -5.04
C TYR A 22 -16.78 -1.08 -4.56
N ASP A 23 -17.26 -1.52 -3.40
CA ASP A 23 -18.32 -0.83 -2.69
C ASP A 23 -17.81 0.50 -2.10
N ASP A 24 -18.72 1.34 -1.62
CA ASP A 24 -18.38 2.66 -1.07
C ASP A 24 -17.36 2.57 0.09
N LYS A 25 -17.40 1.48 0.86
CA LYS A 25 -16.50 1.26 2.00
C LYS A 25 -15.08 0.94 1.52
N MET A 26 -14.94 0.11 0.49
CA MET A 26 -13.67 -0.20 -0.13
C MET A 26 -13.11 0.98 -0.95
N ASN A 27 -13.97 1.76 -1.62
CA ASN A 27 -13.54 3.00 -2.28
C ASN A 27 -12.94 3.99 -1.27
N HIS A 28 -13.50 4.08 -0.06
CA HIS A 28 -12.88 4.91 0.98
C HIS A 28 -11.47 4.41 1.36
N VAL A 29 -11.26 3.10 1.44
CA VAL A 29 -9.94 2.50 1.72
C VAL A 29 -8.94 2.80 0.60
N ALA A 30 -9.35 2.68 -0.66
CA ALA A 30 -8.49 2.96 -1.83
C ALA A 30 -7.94 4.40 -1.85
N ASN A 31 -8.65 5.34 -1.22
CA ASN A 31 -8.21 6.73 -1.10
C ASN A 31 -7.26 6.98 0.09
N VAL A 32 -7.06 6.00 0.97
CA VAL A 32 -6.29 6.13 2.21
C VAL A 32 -4.98 5.34 2.15
N VAL A 33 -4.98 4.18 1.49
CA VAL A 33 -3.82 3.27 1.43
C VAL A 33 -3.34 3.01 0.02
N SER A 34 -2.17 2.38 -0.13
CA SER A 34 -1.68 1.93 -1.44
C SER A 34 -2.58 0.85 -2.06
N GLU A 35 -2.57 0.75 -3.39
CA GLU A 35 -3.31 -0.27 -4.15
C GLU A 35 -3.05 -1.69 -3.63
N TYR A 36 -1.78 -2.02 -3.35
CA TYR A 36 -1.41 -3.31 -2.78
C TYR A 36 -2.08 -3.58 -1.42
N ALA A 37 -2.06 -2.59 -0.51
CA ALA A 37 -2.72 -2.72 0.79
C ALA A 37 -4.23 -2.82 0.64
N CYS A 38 -4.80 -2.11 -0.33
CA CYS A 38 -6.22 -2.15 -0.65
C CYS A 38 -6.65 -3.57 -1.07
N GLY A 39 -5.91 -4.23 -1.97
CA GLY A 39 -6.20 -5.59 -2.39
C GLY A 39 -6.10 -6.64 -1.26
N LEU A 40 -5.16 -6.44 -0.32
CA LEU A 40 -5.09 -7.27 0.88
C LEU A 40 -6.32 -7.11 1.78
N ILE A 41 -6.76 -5.87 2.00
CA ILE A 41 -7.97 -5.56 2.79
C ILE A 41 -9.21 -6.10 2.09
N GLU A 42 -9.31 -5.93 0.76
CA GLU A 42 -10.44 -6.40 -0.04
C GLU A 42 -10.68 -7.88 0.20
N THR A 43 -9.64 -8.71 0.06
CA THR A 43 -9.76 -10.17 0.25
C THR A 43 -10.31 -10.53 1.64
N GLN A 44 -9.85 -9.83 2.69
CA GLN A 44 -10.35 -10.06 4.06
C GLN A 44 -11.78 -9.56 4.26
N TYR A 45 -12.09 -8.39 3.72
CA TYR A 45 -13.39 -7.75 3.81
C TYR A 45 -14.45 -8.57 3.07
N ASP A 46 -14.17 -9.00 1.85
CA ASP A 46 -15.08 -9.77 1.02
C ASP A 46 -15.45 -11.11 1.67
N PHE A 47 -14.45 -11.81 2.22
CA PHE A 47 -14.68 -13.01 3.01
C PHE A 47 -15.56 -12.73 4.23
N ALA A 48 -15.24 -11.69 4.99
CA ALA A 48 -16.01 -11.28 6.17
C ALA A 48 -17.47 -10.90 5.84
N MET A 49 -17.71 -10.32 4.66
CA MET A 49 -19.04 -9.91 4.25
C MET A 49 -19.87 -11.08 3.70
N LYS A 50 -19.26 -11.96 2.92
CA LYS A 50 -19.98 -12.98 2.12
C LYS A 50 -20.01 -14.36 2.78
N ARG A 51 -18.89 -14.82 3.35
CA ARG A 51 -18.68 -16.22 3.75
C ARG A 51 -18.52 -16.44 5.25
N ALA A 52 -18.04 -15.43 5.97
CA ALA A 52 -17.72 -15.58 7.39
C ALA A 52 -18.94 -15.94 8.26
N ALA A 53 -18.77 -16.99 9.06
CA ALA A 53 -19.74 -17.52 10.00
C ALA A 53 -19.07 -17.78 11.36
N TYR A 54 -18.47 -16.74 11.95
CA TYR A 54 -17.84 -16.86 13.27
C TYR A 54 -18.87 -16.73 14.41
N SER A 55 -18.63 -17.44 15.51
CA SER A 55 -19.21 -17.08 16.80
C SER A 55 -18.27 -16.12 17.54
N TYR A 56 -18.84 -15.26 18.37
CA TYR A 56 -18.05 -14.36 19.20
C TYR A 56 -18.70 -14.16 20.56
N ASN A 57 -17.86 -13.99 21.58
CA ASN A 57 -18.25 -13.60 22.94
C ASN A 57 -17.43 -12.39 23.36
N GLU A 58 -18.06 -11.45 24.06
CA GLU A 58 -17.38 -10.30 24.67
C GLU A 58 -17.06 -10.63 26.12
N ASP A 59 -15.80 -10.47 26.52
CA ASP A 59 -15.39 -10.59 27.91
C ASP A 59 -15.53 -9.25 28.66
N LEU A 60 -15.43 -9.29 29.99
CA LEU A 60 -15.49 -8.10 30.84
C LEU A 60 -14.27 -7.17 30.70
N SER A 61 -13.22 -7.61 30.00
CA SER A 61 -11.97 -6.88 29.79
C SER A 61 -11.95 -6.07 28.48
N GLY A 62 -13.04 -6.08 27.70
CA GLY A 62 -13.12 -5.39 26.41
C GLY A 62 -12.47 -6.16 25.26
N LEU A 63 -12.27 -7.46 25.42
CA LEU A 63 -11.81 -8.35 24.37
C LEU A 63 -12.99 -9.16 23.82
N PHE A 64 -13.05 -9.27 22.51
CA PHE A 64 -13.89 -10.25 21.83
C PHE A 64 -13.08 -11.52 21.58
N VAL A 65 -13.61 -12.66 22.00
CA VAL A 65 -13.10 -13.97 21.59
C VAL A 65 -13.92 -14.42 20.39
N VAL A 66 -13.27 -14.62 19.25
CA VAL A 66 -13.85 -15.04 17.98
C VAL A 66 -13.38 -16.45 17.67
N ASN A 67 -14.30 -17.35 17.39
CA ASN A 67 -14.00 -18.72 17.01
C ASN A 67 -14.70 -19.10 15.70
N ASN A 68 -14.06 -19.99 14.97
CA ASN A 68 -14.66 -20.65 13.83
C ASN A 68 -15.15 -22.03 14.26
N ASN A 69 -16.48 -22.22 14.25
CA ASN A 69 -17.11 -23.51 14.58
C ASN A 69 -17.44 -24.34 13.32
N THR A 70 -17.02 -23.88 12.14
CA THR A 70 -17.25 -24.60 10.88
C THR A 70 -16.03 -25.40 10.50
N ASP A 71 -16.20 -26.71 10.37
CA ASP A 71 -15.19 -27.67 9.88
C ASP A 71 -15.08 -27.64 8.34
N GLU A 72 -15.44 -26.53 7.70
CA GLU A 72 -15.34 -26.39 6.25
C GLU A 72 -13.86 -26.26 5.85
N GLU A 73 -13.38 -27.17 5.00
CA GLU A 73 -11.98 -27.20 4.52
C GLU A 73 -11.56 -25.90 3.77
N ASP A 74 -12.51 -25.09 3.31
CA ASP A 74 -12.27 -23.83 2.58
C ASP A 74 -12.23 -22.60 3.51
N PHE A 75 -12.19 -22.79 4.82
CA PHE A 75 -11.96 -21.70 5.76
C PHE A 75 -10.46 -21.37 5.86
N LEU A 76 -10.14 -20.08 5.69
CA LEU A 76 -8.76 -19.59 5.73
C LEU A 76 -8.17 -19.51 7.16
N ASP A 77 -8.93 -19.89 8.19
CA ASP A 77 -8.51 -19.93 9.59
C ASP A 77 -8.05 -21.33 9.98
N GLU A 78 -7.18 -21.41 10.98
CA GLU A 78 -6.83 -22.70 11.56
C GLU A 78 -8.09 -23.32 12.22
N PRO A 79 -8.38 -24.61 11.99
CA PRO A 79 -9.56 -25.24 12.54
C PRO A 79 -9.54 -25.21 14.07
N ALA A 80 -10.69 -24.90 14.67
CA ALA A 80 -10.87 -24.74 16.12
C ALA A 80 -9.96 -23.67 16.79
N ALA A 81 -9.39 -22.75 16.02
CA ALA A 81 -8.60 -21.65 16.59
C ALA A 81 -9.50 -20.56 17.22
N GLU A 82 -9.06 -20.07 18.36
CA GLU A 82 -9.66 -18.92 19.05
C GLU A 82 -8.80 -17.68 18.82
N TYR A 83 -9.44 -16.59 18.41
CA TYR A 83 -8.78 -15.30 18.16
C TYR A 83 -9.36 -14.23 19.08
N SER A 84 -8.48 -13.53 19.78
CA SER A 84 -8.82 -12.34 20.56
C SER A 84 -8.80 -11.08 19.69
N VAL A 85 -9.79 -10.20 19.86
CA VAL A 85 -9.88 -8.88 19.24
C VAL A 85 -10.15 -7.82 20.30
N ALA A 86 -9.24 -6.86 20.46
CA ALA A 86 -9.42 -5.74 21.37
C ALA A 86 -10.43 -4.74 20.81
N ARG A 87 -11.40 -4.32 21.65
CA ARG A 87 -12.49 -3.43 21.24
C ARG A 87 -12.02 -2.00 20.96
N GLU A 88 -11.04 -1.51 21.72
CA GLU A 88 -10.57 -0.11 21.66
C GLU A 88 -9.73 0.13 20.41
N THR A 89 -8.79 -0.77 20.14
CA THR A 89 -7.79 -0.63 19.07
C THR A 89 -8.15 -1.43 17.81
N TRP A 90 -9.15 -2.31 17.88
CA TRP A 90 -9.45 -3.30 16.84
C TRP A 90 -8.26 -4.20 16.49
N SER A 91 -7.34 -4.41 17.43
CA SER A 91 -6.20 -5.32 17.25
C SER A 91 -6.63 -6.76 17.43
N CYS A 92 -6.37 -7.59 16.43
CA CYS A 92 -6.64 -9.03 16.44
C CYS A 92 -5.35 -9.84 16.58
N SER A 93 -5.40 -10.97 17.29
CA SER A 93 -4.29 -11.93 17.44
C SER A 93 -4.10 -12.86 16.24
N CYS A 94 -4.92 -12.76 15.19
CA CYS A 94 -4.74 -13.58 13.99
C CYS A 94 -3.44 -13.24 13.24
N LYS A 95 -2.89 -14.24 12.53
CA LYS A 95 -1.65 -14.12 11.75
C LYS A 95 -1.69 -12.95 10.75
N PHE A 96 -2.84 -12.72 10.11
CA PHE A 96 -2.98 -11.63 9.14
C PHE A 96 -2.74 -10.26 9.78
N MET A 97 -3.36 -9.99 10.93
CA MET A 97 -3.20 -8.72 11.64
C MET A 97 -1.77 -8.55 12.16
N ILE A 98 -1.18 -9.59 12.73
CA ILE A 98 0.20 -9.53 13.26
C ILE A 98 1.22 -9.25 12.14
N THR A 99 1.05 -9.87 10.98
CA THR A 99 2.02 -9.75 9.87
C THR A 99 1.80 -8.49 9.03
N HIS A 100 0.55 -8.16 8.72
CA HIS A 100 0.22 -7.05 7.85
C HIS A 100 -0.10 -5.77 8.61
N LEU A 101 -0.51 -5.79 9.89
CA LEU A 101 -1.00 -4.60 10.61
C LEU A 101 -2.16 -3.92 9.87
N LEU A 102 -3.02 -4.74 9.26
CA LEU A 102 -4.20 -4.34 8.49
C LEU A 102 -5.45 -5.02 9.06
N PRO A 103 -6.64 -4.41 8.95
CA PRO A 103 -7.89 -4.99 9.44
C PRO A 103 -8.10 -6.39 8.85
N CYS A 104 -8.21 -7.38 9.72
CA CYS A 104 -8.46 -8.76 9.31
C CYS A 104 -9.96 -9.03 9.14
N ARG A 105 -10.29 -10.18 8.58
CA ARG A 105 -11.67 -10.66 8.43
C ARG A 105 -12.43 -10.74 9.76
N HIS A 106 -11.76 -11.07 10.87
CA HIS A 106 -12.41 -11.14 12.20
C HIS A 106 -12.86 -9.75 12.67
N VAL A 107 -12.01 -8.74 12.50
CA VAL A 107 -12.34 -7.34 12.80
C VAL A 107 -13.50 -6.86 11.93
N CYS A 108 -13.43 -7.10 10.61
CA CYS A 108 -14.51 -6.72 9.68
C CYS A 108 -15.83 -7.42 10.02
N TYR A 109 -15.78 -8.71 10.39
CA TYR A 109 -16.96 -9.48 10.78
C TYR A 109 -17.59 -8.97 12.08
N LEU A 110 -16.77 -8.75 13.12
CA LEU A 110 -17.25 -8.19 14.39
C LEU A 110 -17.90 -6.83 14.19
N ARG A 111 -17.25 -5.92 13.47
CA ARG A 111 -17.82 -4.59 13.19
C ARG A 111 -19.12 -4.66 12.40
N LYS A 112 -19.26 -5.62 11.47
CA LYS A 112 -20.52 -5.91 10.78
C LYS A 112 -21.61 -6.37 11.75
N LYS A 113 -21.32 -7.34 12.63
CA LYS A 113 -22.28 -7.88 13.61
C LYS A 113 -22.70 -6.84 14.65
N LEU A 114 -21.76 -6.00 15.08
CA LEU A 114 -21.99 -4.86 15.98
C LEU A 114 -22.60 -3.65 15.27
N LYS A 115 -22.91 -3.76 13.96
CA LYS A 115 -23.54 -2.70 13.14
C LYS A 115 -22.77 -1.37 13.17
N MET A 116 -21.45 -1.43 13.20
CA MET A 116 -20.58 -0.25 13.20
C MET A 116 -20.35 0.28 11.79
N ASN A 117 -20.25 1.60 11.67
CA ASN A 117 -19.85 2.28 10.44
C ASN A 117 -18.70 3.26 10.76
N PRO A 118 -17.58 3.25 10.01
CA PRO A 118 -17.25 2.36 8.89
C PRO A 118 -16.98 0.91 9.35
N ILE A 119 -17.31 -0.09 8.51
CA ILE A 119 -16.98 -1.50 8.82
C ILE A 119 -15.46 -1.70 8.84
N ILE A 120 -14.74 -1.09 7.90
CA ILE A 120 -13.27 -1.14 7.84
C ILE A 120 -12.75 0.03 8.70
N PRO A 121 -12.01 -0.23 9.80
CA PRO A 121 -11.57 0.83 10.69
C PRO A 121 -10.32 1.52 10.12
N THR A 122 -10.51 2.44 9.16
CA THR A 122 -9.41 3.17 8.50
C THR A 122 -8.61 4.06 9.45
N HIS A 123 -9.22 4.53 10.54
CA HIS A 123 -8.60 5.39 11.54
C HIS A 123 -7.51 4.71 12.40
N VAL A 124 -7.50 3.37 12.48
CA VAL A 124 -6.47 2.62 13.24
C VAL A 124 -5.40 2.00 12.32
N LEU A 125 -5.42 2.32 11.03
CA LEU A 125 -4.45 1.79 10.09
C LEU A 125 -3.03 2.26 10.45
N ASN A 126 -2.08 1.32 10.39
CA ASN A 126 -0.69 1.66 10.62
C ASN A 126 -0.19 2.64 9.55
N THR A 127 0.52 3.68 9.98
CA THR A 127 1.04 4.76 9.12
C THR A 127 1.86 4.25 7.93
N ARG A 128 2.51 3.08 8.06
CA ARG A 128 3.26 2.44 6.96
C ARG A 128 2.43 2.14 5.72
N TRP A 129 1.10 2.03 5.84
CA TRP A 129 0.19 1.69 4.75
C TRP A 129 -0.53 2.88 4.16
N LEU A 130 -0.59 3.98 4.89
CA LEU A 130 -1.22 5.22 4.42
C LEU A 130 -0.49 5.71 3.17
N LEU A 131 -1.18 6.40 2.27
CA LEU A 131 -0.51 7.08 1.15
C LEU A 131 0.48 8.12 1.68
N SER A 132 1.59 8.36 0.95
CA SER A 132 2.68 9.26 1.41
C SER A 132 2.18 10.65 1.80
N THR A 133 1.11 11.11 1.16
CA THR A 133 0.42 12.37 1.41
C THR A 133 -0.34 12.44 2.74
N LEU A 134 -0.64 11.28 3.33
CA LEU A 134 -1.33 11.12 4.61
C LEU A 134 -0.37 10.70 5.74
N ARG A 135 0.91 10.43 5.43
CA ARG A 135 1.93 9.98 6.41
C ARG A 135 2.56 11.12 7.22
N ALA A 136 2.50 12.36 6.73
CA ALA A 136 3.04 13.53 7.41
C ALA A 136 2.20 14.77 7.06
N PRO A 137 2.11 15.78 7.94
CA PRO A 137 1.74 17.13 7.52
C PRO A 137 2.71 17.53 6.42
N CYS A 138 2.20 17.72 5.21
CA CYS A 138 2.99 18.36 4.17
C CYS A 138 3.18 19.81 4.62
N ASP A 139 4.33 20.13 5.22
CA ASP A 139 4.78 21.52 5.37
C ASP A 139 5.15 22.04 3.97
N LEU A 140 4.14 22.19 3.12
CA LEU A 140 4.28 22.95 1.89
C LEU A 140 4.31 24.41 2.33
N PRO A 141 5.39 25.16 2.06
CA PRO A 141 5.38 26.59 2.31
C PRO A 141 4.18 27.17 1.57
N ILE A 142 3.31 27.84 2.32
CA ILE A 142 2.20 28.61 1.77
C ILE A 142 2.85 29.72 0.95
N THR A 143 3.08 29.46 -0.34
CA THR A 143 3.38 30.54 -1.27
C THR A 143 2.11 31.35 -1.38
N GLU A 144 2.14 32.57 -0.85
CA GLU A 144 1.16 33.61 -1.14
C GLU A 144 0.87 33.59 -2.64
N ALA A 145 -0.40 33.79 -3.01
CA ALA A 145 -0.90 33.67 -4.38
C ALA A 145 -0.17 34.63 -5.33
N LEU A 146 1.02 34.22 -5.77
CA LEU A 146 1.68 34.78 -6.93
C LEU A 146 0.91 34.26 -8.12
N SER A 147 0.52 35.18 -9.00
CA SER A 147 0.07 34.88 -10.36
C SER A 147 0.91 33.73 -10.91
N PHE A 148 0.25 32.71 -11.49
CA PHE A 148 0.98 31.64 -12.15
C PHE A 148 1.96 32.29 -13.13
N ASP A 149 3.24 32.01 -12.93
CA ASP A 149 4.28 32.35 -13.89
C ASP A 149 4.79 31.03 -14.46
N VAL A 150 5.07 31.01 -15.75
CA VAL A 150 5.67 29.85 -16.41
C VAL A 150 7.14 29.87 -16.04
N ALA A 151 7.46 29.34 -14.86
CA ALA A 151 8.83 29.15 -14.44
C ALA A 151 9.42 27.97 -15.22
N ASP A 152 10.68 28.13 -15.66
CA ASP A 152 11.46 27.02 -16.17
C ASP A 152 11.43 25.87 -15.16
N VAL A 153 11.25 24.64 -15.69
CA VAL A 153 11.24 23.42 -14.89
C VAL A 153 12.45 23.46 -13.97
N ILE A 154 12.20 23.39 -12.65
CA ILE A 154 13.26 23.23 -11.66
C ILE A 154 14.04 21.98 -12.07
N THR A 155 15.16 22.18 -12.75
CA THR A 155 16.12 21.13 -12.97
C THR A 155 16.63 20.83 -11.58
N ARG A 156 16.22 19.65 -11.06
CA ARG A 156 16.80 19.13 -9.83
C ARG A 156 18.30 19.36 -9.92
N PRO A 157 18.95 20.04 -8.97
CA PRO A 157 20.39 20.08 -8.95
C PRO A 157 20.82 18.62 -9.01
N ILE A 158 21.52 18.25 -10.08
CA ILE A 158 22.02 16.90 -10.28
C ILE A 158 22.98 16.72 -9.12
N ALA A 159 22.48 16.13 -8.03
CA ALA A 159 23.33 15.76 -6.92
C ALA A 159 24.49 14.99 -7.54
N PRO A 160 25.76 15.36 -7.26
CA PRO A 160 26.90 14.72 -7.89
C PRO A 160 26.72 13.22 -7.72
N ARG A 161 26.47 12.51 -8.83
CA ARG A 161 26.04 11.11 -8.76
C ARG A 161 27.09 10.35 -7.95
N ASP A 162 26.67 9.67 -6.89
CA ASP A 162 27.53 8.86 -6.04
C ASP A 162 28.36 7.91 -6.91
N ALA A 163 29.65 7.77 -6.61
CA ALA A 163 30.59 6.99 -7.40
C ALA A 163 30.12 5.54 -7.56
N ASN A 164 29.51 4.97 -6.51
CA ASN A 164 28.98 3.60 -6.58
C ASN A 164 27.79 3.49 -7.53
N ARG A 165 26.93 4.52 -7.57
CA ARG A 165 25.81 4.56 -8.52
C ARG A 165 26.29 4.71 -9.96
N LYS A 166 27.25 5.61 -10.22
CA LYS A 166 27.88 5.76 -11.55
C LYS A 166 28.48 4.45 -12.03
N TYR A 167 29.18 3.74 -11.14
CA TYR A 167 29.76 2.44 -11.45
C TYR A 167 28.71 1.37 -11.78
N ARG A 168 27.63 1.26 -10.99
CA ARG A 168 26.55 0.29 -11.25
C ARG A 168 25.90 0.52 -12.61
N GLU A 169 25.54 1.77 -12.91
CA GLU A 169 24.91 2.13 -14.19
C GLU A 169 25.86 1.86 -15.38
N ALA A 170 27.14 2.23 -15.28
CA ALA A 170 28.12 1.94 -16.34
C ALA A 170 28.37 0.44 -16.53
N ARG A 171 28.42 -0.32 -15.42
CA ARG A 171 28.63 -1.77 -15.44
C ARG A 171 27.45 -2.50 -16.10
N GLU A 172 26.23 -2.08 -15.84
CA GLU A 172 25.02 -2.66 -16.44
C GLU A 172 25.02 -2.49 -17.96
N VAL A 173 25.33 -1.28 -18.44
CA VAL A 173 25.45 -0.99 -19.88
C VAL A 173 26.57 -1.82 -20.51
N THR A 174 27.74 -1.87 -19.88
CA THR A 174 28.91 -2.62 -20.38
C THR A 174 28.62 -4.12 -20.41
N SER A 175 27.99 -4.67 -19.38
CA SER A 175 27.62 -6.09 -19.32
C SER A 175 26.64 -6.47 -20.43
N THR A 176 25.67 -5.59 -20.71
CA THR A 176 24.70 -5.79 -21.80
C THR A 176 25.39 -5.75 -23.16
N LEU A 177 26.32 -4.81 -23.35
CA LEU A 177 27.12 -4.70 -24.56
C LEU A 177 27.99 -5.95 -24.77
N CYS A 178 28.70 -6.42 -23.75
CA CYS A 178 29.50 -7.65 -23.82
C CYS A 178 28.64 -8.86 -24.18
N SER A 179 27.48 -9.04 -23.53
CA SER A 179 26.55 -10.14 -23.83
C SER A 179 26.07 -10.11 -25.27
N THR A 180 25.79 -8.91 -25.80
CA THR A 180 25.32 -8.73 -27.19
C THR A 180 26.42 -9.02 -28.19
N ILE A 181 27.63 -8.49 -27.97
CA ILE A 181 28.78 -8.69 -28.86
C ILE A 181 29.24 -10.15 -28.88
N CYS A 182 29.15 -10.86 -27.76
CA CYS A 182 29.46 -12.30 -27.69
C CYS A 182 28.52 -13.16 -28.55
N LYS A 183 27.33 -12.66 -28.91
CA LYS A 183 26.37 -13.37 -29.77
C LYS A 183 26.59 -13.10 -31.26
N PHE A 184 27.52 -12.22 -31.63
CA PHE A 184 27.80 -11.90 -33.03
C PHE A 184 28.61 -13.00 -33.70
N GLY A 185 28.49 -13.08 -35.03
CA GLY A 185 29.43 -13.82 -35.87
C GLY A 185 30.84 -13.21 -35.80
N MET A 186 31.85 -13.98 -36.18
CA MET A 186 33.26 -13.57 -36.04
C MET A 186 33.64 -12.34 -36.88
N ALA A 187 32.99 -12.12 -38.02
CA ALA A 187 33.27 -10.97 -38.89
C ALA A 187 32.70 -9.67 -38.30
N GLU A 188 31.47 -9.75 -37.78
CA GLU A 188 30.75 -8.68 -37.12
C GLU A 188 31.41 -8.33 -35.78
N TYR A 189 31.81 -9.35 -35.00
CA TYR A 189 32.56 -9.19 -33.76
C TYR A 189 33.87 -8.40 -33.96
N ARG A 190 34.67 -8.76 -34.97
CA ARG A 190 35.94 -8.07 -35.27
C ARG A 190 35.74 -6.62 -35.71
N THR A 191 34.62 -6.33 -36.34
CA THR A 191 34.26 -4.97 -36.75
C THR A 191 33.80 -4.16 -35.54
N ALA A 192 32.90 -4.71 -34.72
CA ALA A 192 32.45 -4.08 -33.48
C ALA A 192 33.60 -3.83 -32.49
N LYS A 193 34.51 -4.81 -32.32
CA LYS A 193 35.69 -4.66 -31.47
C LYS A 193 36.60 -3.52 -31.92
N ARG A 194 36.87 -3.41 -33.22
CA ARG A 194 37.68 -2.29 -33.77
C ARG A 194 37.04 -0.92 -33.53
N VAL A 195 35.72 -0.83 -33.62
CA VAL A 195 35.00 0.43 -33.32
C VAL A 195 35.12 0.78 -31.84
N LEU A 196 34.99 -0.20 -30.94
CA LEU A 196 35.12 0.03 -29.50
C LEU A 196 36.54 0.38 -29.06
N GLU A 197 37.56 -0.09 -29.75
CA GLU A 197 38.97 0.29 -29.50
C GLU A 197 39.29 1.73 -29.91
N LEU A 198 38.39 2.38 -30.65
CA LEU A 198 38.53 3.78 -31.12
C LEU A 198 37.71 4.79 -30.29
N LEU A 199 36.88 4.32 -29.36
CA LEU A 199 36.11 5.16 -28.41
C LEU A 199 36.92 5.40 -27.14
#